data_AF-A0A923IPX4-F1
#
_entry.id   AF-A0A923IPX4-F1
#
_cell.length_a   1.000
_cell.length_b   1.000
_cell.length_c   1.000
_cell.angle_alpha   90.00
_cell.angle_beta   90.00
_cell.angle_gamma   90.00
#
_symmetry.space_group_name_H-M   'P 1'
#
loop_
_entity.id
_entity.type
_entity.pdbx_description
1 polymer ?
#
loop_
_entity_poly.entity_id
_entity_poly.type
_entity_poly.pdbx_seq_one_letter_code
_entity_poly.pdbx_strand_id
1 'polypeptide(L)'
;DFERVEELRQALLASRFSEVESAYDPKEPESNGGGSGGYDGYPYPGSYPGMPGMPGHPHFPMQPSQPMPFSVSADRDGDARGILKDKVFATVNKGVSLINYMGHGSTTAWSTTSFNNADCAKLANGLKLPVIVSVACVNGNFVGKDCFCEAWMNSGDIENPRGAVAIFGSTTNQSWVPPVKVQAAIVSDFIVNDSYLTVGGLMTNGIIKGLEAYGIEAKGEGVKMVEQWHIFGDGTTMMRTRKPAKITLDLSTESIAGESQAIVKVTDDKGNPVENARVTCYTKDLNLVSTVNSNKEGVARVNIGIEKGGDAFITVFGADLVPVVDHKVKF
;
A
#
# COMPACT_ATOMS: atom_id res chain seq x y z
N ASP A 1 1.20 19.70 11.45
CA ASP A 1 1.36 18.30 10.98
C ASP A 1 1.38 17.25 12.08
N PHE A 2 1.82 17.60 13.29
CA PHE A 2 1.85 16.70 14.44
C PHE A 2 0.50 16.14 14.89
N GLU A 3 -0.53 16.99 14.98
CA GLU A 3 -1.92 16.58 15.24
C GLU A 3 -2.43 15.63 14.15
N ARG A 4 -1.97 15.82 12.91
CA ARG A 4 -2.40 15.03 11.75
C ARG A 4 -1.89 13.59 11.81
N VAL A 5 -0.72 13.35 12.38
CA VAL A 5 -0.18 11.98 12.55
C VAL A 5 -1.06 11.18 13.51
N GLU A 6 -1.43 11.77 14.64
CA GLU A 6 -2.30 11.10 15.61
C GLU A 6 -3.71 10.91 15.06
N GLU A 7 -4.26 11.90 14.35
CA GLU A 7 -5.54 11.75 13.63
C GLU A 7 -5.51 10.59 12.64
N LEU A 8 -4.45 10.47 11.83
CA LEU A 8 -4.29 9.36 10.88
C LEU A 8 -4.16 8.02 11.61
N ARG A 9 -3.41 7.98 12.72
CA ARG A 9 -3.27 6.79 13.56
C ARG A 9 -4.62 6.33 14.09
N GLN A 10 -5.42 7.25 14.64
CA GLN A 10 -6.76 6.96 15.13
C GLN A 10 -7.70 6.54 13.99
N ALA A 11 -7.64 7.17 12.82
CA ALA A 11 -8.44 6.78 11.67
C ALA A 11 -8.11 5.37 11.16
N LEU A 12 -6.82 5.00 11.14
CA LEU A 12 -6.37 3.65 10.78
C LEU A 12 -6.85 2.60 11.79
N LEU A 13 -6.72 2.87 13.08
CA LEU A 13 -7.20 1.99 14.15
C LEU A 13 -8.72 1.86 14.17
N ALA A 14 -9.45 2.97 13.99
CA ALA A 14 -10.90 2.98 13.96
C ALA A 14 -11.48 2.30 12.70
N SER A 15 -10.71 2.24 11.61
CA SER A 15 -11.16 1.64 10.36
C SER A 15 -11.01 0.12 10.35
N ARG A 16 -9.78 -0.39 10.19
CA ARG A 16 -9.53 -1.82 9.95
C ARG A 16 -8.16 -2.33 10.38
N PHE A 17 -7.25 -1.46 10.77
CA PHE A 17 -5.92 -1.86 11.22
C PHE A 17 -5.98 -2.28 12.69
N SER A 18 -5.44 -3.45 13.01
CA SER A 18 -5.54 -4.02 14.36
C SER A 18 -4.53 -3.46 15.35
N GLU A 19 -3.47 -2.85 14.84
CA GLU A 19 -2.47 -2.09 15.59
C GLU A 19 -1.87 -1.08 14.61
N VAL A 20 -1.56 0.10 15.15
CA VAL A 20 -0.80 1.14 14.47
C VAL A 20 0.20 1.61 15.51
N GLU A 21 1.43 1.16 15.34
CA GLU A 21 2.54 1.66 16.14
C GLU A 21 3.07 2.88 15.41
N SER A 22 3.13 3.98 16.15
CA SER A 22 3.92 5.13 15.77
C SER A 22 5.20 5.05 16.57
N ALA A 23 6.32 5.43 15.96
CA ALA A 23 7.31 6.13 16.74
C ALA A 23 7.47 7.52 16.15
N TYR A 24 6.98 8.49 16.88
CA TYR A 24 6.80 9.86 16.46
C TYR A 24 7.13 10.73 17.65
N ASP A 25 8.00 11.73 17.43
CA ASP A 25 8.52 12.66 18.43
C ASP A 25 7.90 14.06 18.20
N PRO A 26 7.19 14.64 19.19
CA PRO A 26 6.57 15.95 19.08
C PRO A 26 7.51 17.16 19.28
N LYS A 27 8.84 17.02 19.46
CA LYS A 27 9.71 18.17 19.80
C LYS A 27 11.15 18.08 19.24
N GLU A 28 11.36 18.46 17.97
CA GLU A 28 12.64 19.06 17.58
C GLU A 28 12.44 20.61 17.53
N PRO A 29 13.11 21.41 18.38
CA PRO A 29 13.31 22.82 18.06
C PRO A 29 14.17 22.87 16.79
N GLU A 30 13.89 23.85 15.92
CA GLU A 30 14.70 24.14 14.73
C GLU A 30 16.19 23.95 15.05
N SER A 31 16.81 22.92 14.47
CA SER A 31 18.25 22.78 14.61
C SER A 31 18.86 23.99 13.92
N ASN A 32 19.42 24.90 14.70
CA ASN A 32 20.21 26.03 14.22
C ASN A 32 21.15 25.54 13.13
N GLY A 33 20.85 25.94 11.89
CA GLY A 33 21.60 25.59 10.70
C GLY A 33 23.02 26.11 10.79
N GLY A 34 23.93 25.28 11.29
CA GLY A 34 25.37 25.45 11.19
C GLY A 34 25.91 24.48 10.15
N GLY A 35 25.81 24.84 8.87
CA GLY A 35 26.34 24.03 7.77
C GLY A 35 25.92 24.56 6.41
N SER A 36 26.74 25.42 5.85
CA SER A 36 26.63 26.10 4.56
C SER A 36 26.12 25.23 3.39
N GLY A 37 25.02 25.66 2.76
CA GLY A 37 24.52 25.07 1.52
C GLY A 37 23.16 25.60 1.06
N GLY A 38 23.07 26.90 0.76
CA GLY A 38 22.04 27.50 -0.12
C GLY A 38 20.57 27.23 0.21
N TYR A 39 20.04 27.88 1.24
CA TYR A 39 18.61 28.12 1.39
C TYR A 39 18.22 29.34 0.54
N ASP A 40 17.31 29.16 -0.41
CA ASP A 40 16.60 30.27 -1.06
C ASP A 40 15.13 30.22 -0.61
N GLY A 41 14.73 31.28 0.10
CA GLY A 41 13.52 31.31 0.89
C GLY A 41 12.26 31.56 0.08
N TYR A 42 11.15 30.98 0.52
CA TYR A 42 9.82 31.53 0.26
C TYR A 42 8.92 31.42 1.51
N PRO A 43 8.11 32.45 1.80
CA PRO A 43 7.39 32.59 3.06
C PRO A 43 6.01 31.89 3.05
N TYR A 44 5.66 31.26 4.18
CA TYR A 44 4.32 30.72 4.45
C TYR A 44 3.34 31.84 4.84
N PRO A 45 2.08 31.79 4.35
CA PRO A 45 0.97 32.43 5.03
C PRO A 45 -0.11 31.42 5.47
N GLY A 46 -0.50 31.51 6.75
CA GLY A 46 -1.92 31.53 7.14
C GLY A 46 -2.62 30.21 7.51
N SER A 47 -2.98 30.11 8.78
CA SER A 47 -3.86 29.17 9.49
C SER A 47 -5.30 29.02 8.94
N TYR A 48 -5.91 27.84 9.11
CA TYR A 48 -7.37 27.65 9.07
C TYR A 48 -7.89 26.72 10.20
N PRO A 49 -9.16 26.86 10.65
CA PRO A 49 -9.67 26.34 11.91
C PRO A 49 -10.63 25.12 11.82
N GLY A 50 -10.48 24.20 12.78
CA GLY A 50 -11.49 23.45 13.56
C GLY A 50 -12.67 22.71 12.90
N MET A 51 -12.82 21.42 13.22
CA MET A 51 -14.10 20.70 13.14
C MET A 51 -14.38 19.87 14.41
N PRO A 52 -15.58 19.97 15.03
CA PRO A 52 -15.93 19.27 16.27
C PRO A 52 -16.88 18.06 16.08
N GLY A 53 -16.66 17.03 16.91
CA GLY A 53 -17.71 16.14 17.44
C GLY A 53 -17.77 14.72 16.90
N MET A 54 -17.60 13.71 17.77
CA MET A 54 -18.70 12.85 18.23
C MET A 54 -18.29 11.89 19.39
N PRO A 55 -19.19 11.56 20.32
CA PRO A 55 -18.88 10.84 21.58
C PRO A 55 -19.41 9.40 21.67
N GLY A 56 -18.76 8.56 22.49
CA GLY A 56 -19.42 7.51 23.28
C GLY A 56 -19.11 6.02 22.97
N HIS A 57 -18.23 5.43 23.81
CA HIS A 57 -18.23 4.11 24.53
C HIS A 57 -18.84 2.82 23.89
N PRO A 58 -18.58 1.57 24.38
CA PRO A 58 -17.82 1.11 25.56
C PRO A 58 -16.81 -0.03 25.29
N HIS A 59 -16.02 -0.32 26.32
CA HIS A 59 -14.99 -1.34 26.45
C HIS A 59 -15.60 -2.71 26.81
N PHE A 60 -15.24 -3.81 26.12
CA PHE A 60 -15.30 -5.20 26.64
C PHE A 60 -14.28 -6.12 25.92
N PRO A 61 -13.76 -7.15 26.61
CA PRO A 61 -12.36 -7.58 26.53
C PRO A 61 -12.03 -8.58 25.41
N MET A 62 -10.78 -8.47 24.93
CA MET A 62 -9.96 -9.43 24.17
C MET A 62 -9.95 -10.83 24.85
N GLN A 63 -9.88 -12.00 24.20
CA GLN A 63 -9.10 -12.53 23.06
C GLN A 63 -9.65 -13.97 22.75
N PRO A 64 -9.33 -14.69 21.62
CA PRO A 64 -7.96 -15.01 21.18
C PRO A 64 -7.66 -15.01 19.65
N SER A 65 -6.45 -14.52 19.37
CA SER A 65 -5.46 -14.89 18.33
C SER A 65 -5.80 -14.81 16.83
N GLN A 66 -5.20 -13.97 15.98
CA GLN A 66 -4.32 -12.79 16.03
C GLN A 66 -4.63 -12.10 14.68
N PRO A 67 -5.04 -10.82 14.63
CA PRO A 67 -5.24 -10.10 13.36
C PRO A 67 -3.90 -9.58 12.81
N MET A 68 -3.76 -9.55 11.47
CA MET A 68 -2.59 -9.00 10.77
C MET A 68 -2.79 -7.50 10.53
N PRO A 69 -1.86 -6.64 10.96
CA PRO A 69 -1.61 -5.34 10.29
C PRO A 69 -0.11 -5.00 10.40
N PHE A 70 0.31 -3.73 10.20
CA PHE A 70 1.29 -2.98 11.04
C PHE A 70 1.95 -1.84 10.21
N SER A 71 2.69 -0.92 10.85
CA SER A 71 3.47 0.20 10.26
C SER A 71 4.56 0.68 11.25
N VAL A 72 5.74 1.13 10.78
CA VAL A 72 6.80 1.76 11.63
C VAL A 72 6.90 3.26 11.39
N SER A 73 7.18 4.03 12.44
CA SER A 73 8.00 5.26 12.36
C SER A 73 8.97 5.33 13.57
N ALA A 74 9.91 6.28 13.66
CA ALA A 74 11.02 6.34 14.65
C ALA A 74 11.03 7.60 15.55
N ASP A 75 11.50 7.50 16.81
CA ASP A 75 11.56 8.52 17.89
C ASP A 75 13.01 8.88 18.33
N ARG A 76 13.42 10.15 18.33
CA ARG A 76 14.83 10.56 18.53
C ARG A 76 15.14 11.35 19.80
N ASP A 77 14.49 11.07 20.95
CA ASP A 77 14.83 11.83 22.18
C ASP A 77 15.00 11.01 23.48
N GLY A 78 15.52 9.79 23.34
CA GLY A 78 16.06 8.98 24.44
C GLY A 78 16.74 7.71 23.96
N ASP A 79 16.35 7.29 22.76
CA ASP A 79 16.82 6.11 22.08
C ASP A 79 17.96 6.48 21.12
N ALA A 80 19.14 5.87 21.30
CA ALA A 80 20.20 5.95 20.29
C ALA A 80 19.64 5.50 18.92
N ARG A 81 20.14 6.04 17.80
CA ARG A 81 19.74 5.62 16.43
C ARG A 81 19.70 4.11 16.23
N GLY A 82 20.52 3.35 16.96
CA GLY A 82 20.45 1.88 17.01
C GLY A 82 19.10 1.35 17.46
N ILE A 83 18.49 1.91 18.51
CA ILE A 83 17.19 1.47 19.03
C ILE A 83 16.06 1.74 18.01
N LEU A 84 16.12 2.84 17.26
CA LEU A 84 15.15 3.11 16.20
C LEU A 84 15.27 2.20 15.00
N LYS A 85 16.51 1.89 14.61
CA LYS A 85 16.75 0.85 13.62
C LYS A 85 16.22 -0.51 14.10
N ASP A 86 16.44 -0.85 15.37
CA ASP A 86 15.96 -2.10 15.95
C ASP A 86 14.42 -2.16 15.98
N LYS A 87 13.74 -1.03 16.25
CA LYS A 87 12.28 -0.92 16.08
C LYS A 87 11.85 -1.17 14.64
N VAL A 88 12.53 -0.59 13.64
CA VAL A 88 12.25 -0.89 12.22
C VAL A 88 12.40 -2.38 11.93
N PHE A 89 13.48 -3.02 12.37
CA PHE A 89 13.67 -4.46 12.20
C PHE A 89 12.57 -5.26 12.89
N ALA A 90 12.31 -5.02 14.17
CA ALA A 90 11.32 -5.72 14.96
C ALA A 90 9.95 -5.64 14.29
N THR A 91 9.59 -4.43 13.85
CA THR A 91 8.30 -4.20 13.22
C THR A 91 8.15 -4.90 11.88
N VAL A 92 9.10 -4.66 10.98
CA VAL A 92 9.04 -5.21 9.62
C VAL A 92 9.05 -6.74 9.70
N ASN A 93 9.89 -7.32 10.57
CA ASN A 93 10.00 -8.77 10.74
C ASN A 93 8.75 -9.40 11.39
N LYS A 94 8.07 -8.67 12.29
CA LYS A 94 6.75 -9.08 12.81
C LYS A 94 5.75 -9.21 11.66
N GLY A 95 5.81 -8.30 10.70
CA GLY A 95 5.03 -8.29 9.47
C GLY A 95 4.04 -7.15 9.47
N VAL A 96 4.06 -6.34 8.41
CA VAL A 96 3.30 -5.09 8.30
C VAL A 96 2.68 -4.97 6.92
N SER A 97 1.51 -4.31 6.80
CA SER A 97 0.86 -4.10 5.50
C SER A 97 1.18 -2.75 4.87
N LEU A 98 1.40 -1.72 5.69
CA LEU A 98 1.64 -0.35 5.26
C LEU A 98 2.77 0.27 6.09
N ILE A 99 3.72 0.95 5.47
CA ILE A 99 4.66 1.82 6.20
C ILE A 99 4.51 3.23 5.65
N ASN A 100 4.23 4.19 6.54
CA ASN A 100 4.30 5.60 6.21
C ASN A 100 5.55 6.16 6.87
N TYR A 101 6.54 6.52 6.05
CA TYR A 101 7.71 7.23 6.54
C TYR A 101 7.58 8.72 6.21
N MET A 102 7.92 9.55 7.19
CA MET A 102 8.04 11.00 7.03
C MET A 102 9.31 11.44 7.77
N GLY A 103 10.26 12.01 7.04
CA GLY A 103 11.49 12.51 7.65
C GLY A 103 12.61 12.70 6.64
N HIS A 104 13.82 12.85 7.13
CA HIS A 104 14.97 13.02 6.26
C HIS A 104 15.33 11.71 5.56
N GLY A 105 15.70 11.82 4.28
CA GLY A 105 16.17 10.70 3.47
C GLY A 105 17.55 10.98 2.90
N SER A 106 18.26 9.91 2.58
CA SER A 106 19.39 9.93 1.67
C SER A 106 19.13 8.92 0.55
N THR A 107 19.98 8.89 -0.47
CA THR A 107 19.89 7.89 -1.53
C THR A 107 19.91 6.46 -1.00
N THR A 108 20.40 6.21 0.21
CA THR A 108 20.59 4.85 0.74
C THR A 108 20.00 4.63 2.14
N ALA A 109 19.21 5.56 2.67
CA ALA A 109 18.68 5.42 4.04
C ALA A 109 17.46 6.30 4.34
N TRP A 110 16.69 5.85 5.32
CA TRP A 110 15.90 6.70 6.20
C TRP A 110 16.80 7.29 7.29
N SER A 111 17.18 8.55 7.13
CA SER A 111 18.17 9.20 8.00
C SER A 111 17.72 9.30 9.45
N THR A 112 16.40 9.46 9.69
CA THR A 112 15.83 9.53 11.04
C THR A 112 16.09 8.24 11.83
N THR A 113 15.98 7.08 11.19
CA THR A 113 16.12 5.76 11.84
C THR A 113 17.54 5.19 11.69
N SER A 114 18.32 5.72 10.75
CA SER A 114 19.58 5.11 10.26
C SER A 114 19.43 3.72 9.63
N PHE A 115 18.21 3.29 9.32
CA PHE A 115 17.92 2.10 8.54
C PHE A 115 18.28 2.35 7.08
N ASN A 116 19.15 1.50 6.52
CA ASN A 116 19.79 1.73 5.23
C ASN A 116 19.77 0.48 4.34
N ASN A 117 20.32 0.58 3.12
CA ASN A 117 20.35 -0.52 2.15
C ASN A 117 20.92 -1.84 2.73
N ALA A 118 21.97 -1.78 3.55
CA ALA A 118 22.57 -2.96 4.15
C ALA A 118 21.66 -3.59 5.24
N ASP A 119 20.76 -2.81 5.81
CA ASP A 119 19.75 -3.29 6.76
C ASP A 119 18.56 -3.93 6.03
N CYS A 120 18.16 -3.44 4.86
CA CYS A 120 17.14 -4.07 4.00
C CYS A 120 17.48 -5.55 3.71
N ALA A 121 18.75 -5.82 3.36
CA ALA A 121 19.23 -7.18 3.10
C ALA A 121 19.14 -8.12 4.32
N LYS A 122 19.09 -7.58 5.55
CA LYS A 122 19.03 -8.34 6.81
C LYS A 122 17.60 -8.56 7.31
N LEU A 123 16.59 -8.03 6.61
CA LEU A 123 15.19 -8.26 6.97
C LEU A 123 14.85 -9.76 6.96
N ALA A 124 13.98 -10.16 7.86
CA ALA A 124 13.49 -11.51 8.04
C ALA A 124 11.96 -11.56 8.03
N ASN A 125 11.33 -10.67 7.27
CA ASN A 125 9.88 -10.55 7.19
C ASN A 125 9.21 -11.59 6.28
N GLY A 126 9.97 -12.40 5.53
CA GLY A 126 9.40 -13.44 4.68
C GLY A 126 8.49 -12.83 3.61
N LEU A 127 7.36 -13.49 3.37
CA LEU A 127 6.30 -13.01 2.49
C LEU A 127 5.41 -11.90 3.12
N LYS A 128 5.76 -11.38 4.31
CA LYS A 128 5.04 -10.26 4.95
C LYS A 128 5.56 -8.93 4.41
N LEU A 129 5.34 -8.72 3.12
CA LEU A 129 5.91 -7.62 2.34
C LEU A 129 4.98 -6.39 2.36
N PRO A 130 5.38 -5.26 2.95
CA PRO A 130 4.53 -4.07 3.01
C PRO A 130 4.50 -3.26 1.72
N VAL A 131 3.48 -2.41 1.63
CA VAL A 131 3.50 -1.20 0.78
C VAL A 131 4.07 -0.05 1.61
N ILE A 132 4.99 0.72 1.04
CA ILE A 132 5.67 1.81 1.75
C ILE A 132 5.41 3.14 1.05
N VAL A 133 4.94 4.15 1.77
CA VAL A 133 4.88 5.53 1.30
C VAL A 133 6.01 6.31 1.98
N SER A 134 7.10 6.59 1.25
CA SER A 134 8.25 7.31 1.79
C SER A 134 8.20 8.80 1.42
N VAL A 135 7.89 9.64 2.40
CA VAL A 135 8.04 11.10 2.31
C VAL A 135 9.44 11.46 2.83
N ALA A 136 10.39 11.47 1.90
CA ALA A 136 11.81 11.67 2.17
C ALA A 136 12.57 12.07 0.90
N CYS A 137 13.62 12.88 1.07
CA CYS A 137 14.50 13.24 -0.03
C CYS A 137 15.21 12.02 -0.62
N VAL A 138 15.27 11.97 -1.96
CA VAL A 138 16.17 11.15 -2.78
C VAL A 138 16.18 9.63 -2.51
N ASN A 139 15.25 9.08 -1.73
CA ASN A 139 15.16 7.64 -1.47
C ASN A 139 14.95 6.81 -2.74
N GLY A 140 14.32 7.41 -3.75
CA GLY A 140 14.13 6.83 -5.08
C GLY A 140 15.10 7.37 -6.13
N ASN A 141 16.26 7.93 -5.76
CA ASN A 141 17.24 8.37 -6.74
C ASN A 141 17.97 7.17 -7.39
N PHE A 142 17.31 6.51 -8.34
CA PHE A 142 17.77 5.29 -9.03
C PHE A 142 18.87 5.52 -10.09
N VAL A 143 19.49 6.71 -10.12
CA VAL A 143 20.55 7.01 -11.08
C VAL A 143 21.92 6.67 -10.50
N GLY A 144 22.60 5.71 -11.11
CA GLY A 144 24.04 5.44 -10.91
C GLY A 144 24.38 4.38 -9.85
N LYS A 145 23.54 4.15 -8.85
CA LYS A 145 23.69 3.07 -7.85
C LYS A 145 22.33 2.71 -7.24
N ASP A 146 22.21 1.51 -6.69
CA ASP A 146 21.01 1.05 -5.98
C ASP A 146 20.59 2.06 -4.91
N CYS A 147 19.46 2.71 -5.15
CA CYS A 147 18.84 3.61 -4.20
C CYS A 147 18.13 2.84 -3.07
N PHE A 148 17.64 3.56 -2.08
CA PHE A 148 16.99 2.96 -0.93
C PHE A 148 15.70 2.22 -1.33
N CYS A 149 14.94 2.78 -2.26
CA CYS A 149 13.77 2.09 -2.81
C CYS A 149 14.14 0.80 -3.55
N GLU A 150 15.20 0.80 -4.36
CA GLU A 150 15.70 -0.41 -5.02
C GLU A 150 16.20 -1.43 -4.00
N ALA A 151 16.90 -1.01 -2.94
CA ALA A 151 17.34 -1.91 -1.89
C ALA A 151 16.17 -2.62 -1.20
N TRP A 152 15.05 -1.93 -0.94
CA TRP A 152 13.84 -2.56 -0.42
C TRP A 152 13.24 -3.59 -1.39
N MET A 153 13.20 -3.29 -2.69
CA MET A 153 12.62 -4.18 -3.71
C MET A 153 13.52 -5.37 -4.05
N ASN A 154 14.84 -5.19 -4.00
CA ASN A 154 15.85 -6.20 -4.33
C ASN A 154 16.22 -7.07 -3.11
N SER A 155 15.59 -6.85 -1.95
CA SER A 155 15.92 -7.62 -0.76
C SER A 155 15.30 -9.01 -0.80
N GLY A 156 16.14 -10.04 -0.75
CA GLY A 156 15.71 -11.44 -0.75
C GLY A 156 15.61 -12.07 -2.13
N ASP A 157 15.10 -13.30 -2.15
CA ASP A 157 14.87 -14.09 -3.35
C ASP A 157 13.63 -14.99 -3.13
N ILE A 158 13.32 -15.84 -4.11
CA ILE A 158 12.14 -16.73 -4.04
C ILE A 158 12.20 -17.72 -2.86
N GLU A 159 13.40 -18.12 -2.44
CA GLU A 159 13.61 -19.05 -1.33
C GLU A 159 13.66 -18.31 0.03
N ASN A 160 14.10 -17.05 0.02
CA ASN A 160 14.28 -16.21 1.21
C ASN A 160 13.65 -14.82 1.02
N PRO A 161 12.32 -14.73 0.81
CA PRO A 161 11.66 -13.46 0.54
C PRO A 161 11.79 -12.52 1.74
N ARG A 162 11.98 -11.22 1.46
CA ARG A 162 12.04 -10.15 2.46
C ARG A 162 11.86 -8.81 1.75
N GLY A 163 11.96 -7.70 2.48
CA GLY A 163 11.83 -6.37 1.86
C GLY A 163 10.37 -5.93 1.74
N ALA A 164 9.98 -5.36 0.60
CA ALA A 164 8.67 -4.76 0.36
C ALA A 164 8.04 -5.22 -0.96
N VAL A 165 6.71 -5.12 -1.07
CA VAL A 165 5.98 -5.40 -2.33
C VAL A 165 5.87 -4.15 -3.20
N ALA A 166 5.89 -2.98 -2.57
CA ALA A 166 6.01 -1.70 -3.24
C ALA A 166 6.55 -0.62 -2.30
N ILE A 167 7.26 0.37 -2.87
CA ILE A 167 7.67 1.58 -2.17
C ILE A 167 7.53 2.81 -3.08
N PHE A 168 6.97 3.88 -2.54
CA PHE A 168 6.90 5.19 -3.19
C PHE A 168 8.04 6.05 -2.68
N GLY A 169 8.92 6.51 -3.57
CA GLY A 169 10.08 7.31 -3.18
C GLY A 169 10.42 8.39 -4.20
N SER A 170 10.95 9.51 -3.72
CA SER A 170 11.34 10.62 -4.58
C SER A 170 12.74 10.45 -5.15
N THR A 171 12.91 10.80 -6.43
CA THR A 171 14.20 10.87 -7.13
C THR A 171 15.02 12.09 -6.73
N THR A 172 14.39 13.17 -6.25
CA THR A 172 15.02 14.44 -5.88
C THR A 172 14.66 14.86 -4.44
N ASN A 173 15.04 16.07 -4.05
CA ASN A 173 14.66 16.61 -2.75
C ASN A 173 13.15 16.93 -2.74
N GLN A 174 12.44 16.41 -1.73
CA GLN A 174 11.04 16.71 -1.50
C GLN A 174 10.89 17.93 -0.58
N SER A 175 9.92 18.79 -0.89
CA SER A 175 9.44 19.79 0.05
C SER A 175 8.79 19.13 1.27
N TRP A 176 8.70 19.84 2.39
CA TRP A 176 8.17 19.25 3.62
C TRP A 176 6.66 19.00 3.54
N VAL A 177 5.85 20.06 3.45
CA VAL A 177 4.39 19.96 3.62
C VAL A 177 3.64 19.28 2.46
N PRO A 178 3.92 19.58 1.17
CA PRO A 178 3.14 19.02 0.06
C PRO A 178 3.05 17.48 0.03
N PRO A 179 4.16 16.72 0.07
CA PRO A 179 4.09 15.26 0.07
C PRO A 179 3.51 14.67 1.35
N VAL A 180 3.61 15.36 2.49
CA VAL A 180 2.94 14.95 3.74
C VAL A 180 1.42 15.00 3.60
N LYS A 181 0.88 16.08 3.00
CA LYS A 181 -0.57 16.16 2.72
C LYS A 181 -1.02 15.10 1.73
N VAL A 182 -0.20 14.79 0.73
CA VAL A 182 -0.50 13.71 -0.23
C VAL A 182 -0.49 12.35 0.45
N GLN A 183 0.52 12.03 1.27
CA GLN A 183 0.55 10.79 2.06
C GLN A 183 -0.67 10.69 2.98
N ALA A 184 -1.06 11.79 3.62
CA ALA A 184 -2.27 11.84 4.43
C ALA A 184 -3.54 11.53 3.61
N ALA A 185 -3.69 12.11 2.42
CA ALA A 185 -4.83 11.84 1.53
C ALA A 185 -4.86 10.39 1.02
N ILE A 186 -3.69 9.81 0.69
CA ILE A 186 -3.58 8.38 0.34
C ILE A 186 -4.18 7.51 1.45
N VAL A 187 -3.90 7.84 2.71
CA VAL A 187 -4.43 7.11 3.86
C VAL A 187 -5.91 7.42 4.10
N SER A 188 -6.25 8.69 4.37
CA SER A 188 -7.58 9.09 4.86
C SER A 188 -8.67 9.00 3.79
N ASP A 189 -8.33 9.32 2.54
CA ASP A 189 -9.32 9.47 1.49
C ASP A 189 -9.43 8.18 0.67
N PHE A 190 -8.34 7.44 0.51
CA PHE A 190 -8.30 6.27 -0.37
C PHE A 190 -8.26 4.94 0.36
N ILE A 191 -7.29 4.72 1.26
CA ILE A 191 -7.14 3.43 1.97
C ILE A 191 -8.33 3.20 2.93
N VAL A 192 -8.69 4.21 3.72
CA VAL A 192 -9.79 4.09 4.70
C VAL A 192 -11.14 3.89 4.02
N ASN A 193 -11.32 4.43 2.82
CA ASN A 193 -12.58 4.37 2.07
C ASN A 193 -12.59 3.31 0.96
N ASP A 194 -11.53 2.51 0.82
CA ASP A 194 -11.34 1.53 -0.26
C ASP A 194 -11.53 2.13 -1.67
N SER A 195 -11.23 3.43 -1.86
CA SER A 195 -11.47 4.14 -3.13
C SER A 195 -10.50 3.70 -4.22
N TYR A 196 -9.27 3.34 -3.84
CA TYR A 196 -8.29 2.74 -4.73
C TYR A 196 -7.65 1.54 -4.05
N LEU A 197 -7.64 0.41 -4.78
CA LEU A 197 -7.25 -0.88 -4.24
C LEU A 197 -5.86 -1.32 -4.68
N THR A 198 -5.34 -0.74 -5.76
CA THR A 198 -4.03 -1.07 -6.30
C THR A 198 -2.98 -0.06 -5.83
N VAL A 199 -1.74 -0.52 -5.70
CA VAL A 199 -0.57 0.30 -5.39
C VAL A 199 -0.46 1.49 -6.35
N GLY A 200 -0.63 1.25 -7.65
CA GLY A 200 -0.63 2.29 -8.68
C GLY A 200 -1.81 3.26 -8.54
N GLY A 201 -3.00 2.75 -8.28
CA GLY A 201 -4.18 3.58 -8.03
C GLY A 201 -3.99 4.51 -6.85
N LEU A 202 -3.41 4.02 -5.75
CA LEU A 202 -3.09 4.81 -4.56
C LEU A 202 -2.11 5.94 -4.87
N MET A 203 -0.98 5.61 -5.52
CA MET A 203 0.06 6.62 -5.79
C MET A 203 -0.38 7.65 -6.83
N THR A 204 -0.91 7.21 -7.98
CA THR A 204 -1.30 8.12 -9.06
C THR A 204 -2.37 9.10 -8.58
N ASN A 205 -3.38 8.62 -7.84
CA ASN A 205 -4.40 9.51 -7.30
C ASN A 205 -3.89 10.38 -6.15
N GLY A 206 -2.90 9.92 -5.39
CA GLY A 206 -2.20 10.76 -4.41
C GLY A 206 -1.49 11.94 -5.09
N ILE A 207 -0.75 11.66 -6.16
CA ILE A 207 -0.09 12.70 -6.96
C ILE A 207 -1.12 13.66 -7.57
N ILE A 208 -2.27 13.16 -8.07
CA ILE A 208 -3.37 14.01 -8.55
C ILE A 208 -3.90 14.92 -7.43
N LYS A 209 -4.06 14.42 -6.21
CA LYS A 209 -4.39 15.28 -5.05
C LYS A 209 -3.33 16.36 -4.80
N GLY A 210 -2.06 16.03 -5.01
CA GLY A 210 -0.96 16.99 -4.99
C GLY A 210 -1.14 18.09 -6.05
N LEU A 211 -1.48 17.74 -7.29
CA LEU A 211 -1.75 18.71 -8.36
C LEU A 211 -2.98 19.58 -8.05
N GLU A 212 -4.06 18.99 -7.54
CA GLU A 212 -5.27 19.72 -7.14
C GLU A 212 -4.97 20.75 -6.04
N ALA A 213 -4.14 20.39 -5.06
CA ALA A 213 -3.84 21.25 -3.91
C ALA A 213 -2.72 22.27 -4.15
N TYR A 214 -1.77 21.97 -5.05
CA TYR A 214 -0.54 22.75 -5.23
C TYR A 214 -0.31 23.26 -6.65
N GLY A 215 -1.28 23.06 -7.54
CA GLY A 215 -1.31 23.64 -8.89
C GLY A 215 -0.42 22.93 -9.92
N ILE A 216 -0.52 23.41 -11.15
CA ILE A 216 0.13 22.83 -12.35
C ILE A 216 1.24 23.73 -12.91
N GLU A 217 1.73 24.69 -12.13
CA GLU A 217 2.83 25.55 -12.56
C GLU A 217 4.10 24.71 -12.78
N ALA A 218 4.81 24.93 -13.90
CA ALA A 218 5.91 24.07 -14.34
C ALA A 218 7.05 23.89 -13.32
N LYS A 219 7.20 24.80 -12.35
CA LYS A 219 8.18 24.70 -11.24
C LYS A 219 7.51 24.67 -9.87
N GLY A 220 6.19 24.53 -9.83
CA GLY A 220 5.38 24.46 -8.63
C GLY A 220 5.42 23.07 -7.98
N GLU A 221 4.97 23.00 -6.73
CA GLU A 221 5.06 21.78 -5.93
C GLU A 221 4.22 20.63 -6.48
N GLY A 222 3.06 20.92 -7.07
CA GLY A 222 2.22 19.90 -7.71
C GLY A 222 2.94 19.18 -8.86
N VAL A 223 3.51 19.95 -9.80
CA VAL A 223 4.27 19.39 -10.94
C VAL A 223 5.53 18.67 -10.47
N LYS A 224 6.28 19.24 -9.51
CA LYS A 224 7.47 18.56 -8.95
C LYS A 224 7.12 17.18 -8.39
N MET A 225 6.01 17.04 -7.65
CA MET A 225 5.60 15.74 -7.10
C MET A 225 5.31 14.70 -8.19
N VAL A 226 4.70 15.11 -9.31
CA VAL A 226 4.48 14.24 -10.49
C VAL A 226 5.79 13.77 -11.07
N GLU A 227 6.75 14.68 -11.24
CA GLU A 227 8.02 14.39 -11.92
C GLU A 227 8.99 13.57 -11.06
N GLN A 228 8.90 13.70 -9.73
CA GLN A 228 9.92 13.14 -8.83
C GLN A 228 9.47 11.91 -8.04
N TRP A 229 8.18 11.76 -7.71
CA TRP A 229 7.73 10.65 -6.87
C TRP A 229 7.40 9.44 -7.73
N HIS A 230 8.10 8.32 -7.52
CA HIS A 230 7.94 7.11 -8.32
C HIS A 230 7.51 5.89 -7.50
N ILE A 231 6.78 4.99 -8.14
CA ILE A 231 6.52 3.63 -7.64
C ILE A 231 7.72 2.75 -7.98
N PHE A 232 8.22 2.03 -6.99
CA PHE A 232 9.07 0.86 -7.18
C PHE A 232 8.26 -0.37 -6.78
N GLY A 233 8.16 -1.35 -7.68
CA GLY A 233 7.27 -2.51 -7.54
C GLY A 233 6.16 -2.53 -8.60
N ASP A 234 5.18 -3.41 -8.42
CA ASP A 234 4.08 -3.60 -9.37
C ASP A 234 2.87 -2.75 -9.00
N GLY A 235 2.56 -1.74 -9.84
CA GLY A 235 1.42 -0.85 -9.66
C GLY A 235 0.06 -1.54 -9.77
N THR A 236 -0.02 -2.76 -10.30
CA THR A 236 -1.26 -3.56 -10.36
C THR A 236 -1.50 -4.37 -9.09
N THR A 237 -0.52 -4.46 -8.19
CA THR A 237 -0.65 -5.14 -6.89
C THR A 237 -1.82 -4.58 -6.11
N MET A 238 -2.77 -5.44 -5.72
CA MET A 238 -3.82 -5.05 -4.79
C MET A 238 -3.29 -5.04 -3.37
N MET A 239 -3.34 -3.86 -2.74
CA MET A 239 -2.93 -3.70 -1.36
C MET A 239 -3.89 -4.46 -0.45
N ARG A 240 -3.35 -5.23 0.49
CA ARG A 240 -4.13 -5.92 1.53
C ARG A 240 -4.16 -5.04 2.76
N THR A 241 -5.36 -4.59 3.13
CA THR A 241 -5.57 -3.73 4.30
C THR A 241 -6.35 -4.44 5.40
N ARG A 242 -6.83 -5.65 5.10
CA ARG A 242 -7.50 -6.55 6.04
C ARG A 242 -6.93 -7.97 5.95
N LYS A 243 -7.28 -8.79 6.93
CA LYS A 243 -7.08 -10.24 6.83
C LYS A 243 -7.89 -10.77 5.63
N PRO A 244 -7.25 -11.45 4.67
CA PRO A 244 -7.98 -11.95 3.51
C PRO A 244 -9.03 -13.00 3.89
N ALA A 245 -10.24 -12.86 3.36
CA ALA A 245 -11.32 -13.83 3.54
C ALA A 245 -11.15 -14.99 2.55
N LYS A 246 -11.46 -16.21 3.00
CA LYS A 246 -11.57 -17.36 2.10
C LYS A 246 -12.86 -17.23 1.28
N ILE A 247 -12.80 -17.68 0.04
CA ILE A 247 -13.97 -17.74 -0.85
C ILE A 247 -14.29 -19.17 -1.25
N THR A 248 -15.55 -19.42 -1.52
CA THR A 248 -16.06 -20.66 -2.13
C THR A 248 -16.61 -20.33 -3.51
N LEU A 249 -16.38 -21.24 -4.46
CA LEU A 249 -16.90 -21.14 -5.82
C LEU A 249 -17.95 -22.22 -6.03
N ASP A 250 -19.16 -21.83 -6.44
CA ASP A 250 -20.14 -22.71 -7.04
C ASP A 250 -20.15 -22.44 -8.55
N LEU A 251 -19.79 -23.47 -9.32
CA LEU A 251 -19.40 -23.36 -10.73
C LEU A 251 -20.29 -24.27 -11.58
N SER A 252 -20.89 -23.68 -12.61
CA SER A 252 -21.56 -24.42 -13.68
C SER A 252 -21.08 -23.93 -15.05
N THR A 253 -21.26 -24.78 -16.06
CA THR A 253 -20.91 -24.48 -17.45
C THR A 253 -22.10 -24.67 -18.37
N GLU A 254 -22.17 -23.83 -19.39
CA GLU A 254 -23.14 -23.92 -20.48
C GLU A 254 -22.40 -23.76 -21.80
N SER A 255 -22.76 -24.56 -22.80
CA SER A 255 -22.03 -24.61 -24.07
C SER A 255 -22.99 -24.59 -25.26
N ILE A 256 -22.76 -23.66 -26.17
CA ILE A 256 -23.42 -23.58 -27.49
C ILE A 256 -22.37 -23.78 -28.60
N ALA A 257 -22.80 -23.79 -29.87
CA ALA A 257 -21.87 -23.97 -30.98
C ALA A 257 -20.88 -22.79 -31.06
N GLY A 258 -19.58 -23.07 -30.84
CA GLY A 258 -18.49 -22.09 -30.95
C GLY A 258 -18.29 -21.17 -29.74
N GLU A 259 -19.11 -21.27 -28.70
CA GLU A 259 -19.01 -20.44 -27.50
C GLU A 259 -19.47 -21.21 -26.26
N SER A 260 -18.72 -21.10 -25.16
CA SER A 260 -19.12 -21.63 -23.86
C SER A 260 -19.08 -20.56 -22.78
N GLN A 261 -19.87 -20.73 -21.72
CA GLN A 261 -20.00 -19.81 -20.60
C GLN A 261 -19.72 -20.54 -19.29
N ALA A 262 -18.85 -19.98 -18.45
CA ALA A 262 -18.69 -20.38 -17.07
C ALA A 262 -19.52 -19.44 -16.19
N ILE A 263 -20.37 -20.01 -15.34
CA ILE A 263 -21.17 -19.27 -14.37
C ILE A 263 -20.57 -19.57 -13.00
N VAL A 264 -19.98 -18.55 -12.38
CA VAL A 264 -19.28 -18.67 -11.10
C VAL A 264 -20.00 -17.85 -10.06
N LYS A 265 -20.55 -18.52 -9.05
CA LYS A 265 -21.07 -17.89 -7.83
C LYS A 265 -19.95 -17.89 -6.79
N VAL A 266 -19.56 -16.69 -6.36
CA VAL A 266 -18.51 -16.46 -5.35
C VAL A 266 -19.17 -16.09 -4.02
N THR A 267 -18.85 -16.85 -2.97
CA THR A 267 -19.31 -16.57 -1.61
C THR A 267 -18.16 -16.49 -0.62
N ASP A 268 -18.31 -15.68 0.43
CA ASP A 268 -17.36 -15.61 1.55
C ASP A 268 -17.52 -16.82 2.49
N ASP A 269 -16.71 -16.86 3.55
CA ASP A 269 -16.73 -17.93 4.56
C ASP A 269 -18.03 -17.98 5.40
N LYS A 270 -18.89 -16.99 5.29
CA LYS A 270 -20.21 -16.90 5.93
C LYS A 270 -21.35 -17.21 4.95
N GLY A 271 -21.04 -17.50 3.69
CA GLY A 271 -22.02 -17.76 2.64
C GLY A 271 -22.63 -16.49 2.01
N ASN A 272 -22.11 -15.30 2.32
CA ASN A 272 -22.56 -14.07 1.68
C ASN A 272 -22.00 -13.97 0.26
N PRO A 273 -22.77 -13.42 -0.70
CA PRO A 273 -22.26 -13.15 -2.04
C PRO A 273 -21.11 -12.13 -2.01
N VAL A 274 -20.06 -12.39 -2.79
CA VAL A 274 -18.93 -11.47 -2.94
C VAL A 274 -19.10 -10.67 -4.23
N GLU A 275 -19.44 -9.39 -4.12
CA GLU A 275 -19.49 -8.47 -5.26
C GLU A 275 -18.07 -8.07 -5.71
N ASN A 276 -17.91 -7.80 -7.01
CA ASN A 276 -16.67 -7.29 -7.62
C ASN A 276 -15.44 -8.22 -7.50
N ALA A 277 -15.63 -9.51 -7.21
CA ALA A 277 -14.57 -10.50 -7.39
C ALA A 277 -14.27 -10.64 -8.88
N ARG A 278 -13.00 -10.53 -9.26
CA ARG A 278 -12.55 -10.69 -10.64
C ARG A 278 -12.40 -12.17 -10.94
N VAL A 279 -13.24 -12.67 -11.85
CA VAL A 279 -13.29 -14.05 -12.30
C VAL A 279 -12.73 -14.11 -13.71
N THR A 280 -11.62 -14.83 -13.89
CA THR A 280 -10.97 -15.01 -15.19
C THR A 280 -11.04 -16.48 -15.59
N CYS A 281 -11.60 -16.76 -16.76
CA CYS A 281 -11.58 -18.05 -17.41
C CYS A 281 -10.53 -18.05 -18.53
N TYR A 282 -9.69 -19.09 -18.59
CA TYR A 282 -8.62 -19.15 -19.57
C TYR A 282 -8.19 -20.59 -19.94
N THR A 283 -7.68 -20.78 -21.14
CA THR A 283 -7.09 -22.06 -21.59
C THR A 283 -5.65 -22.21 -21.10
N LYS A 284 -5.12 -23.44 -21.01
CA LYS A 284 -3.77 -23.72 -20.50
C LYS A 284 -2.66 -22.89 -21.16
N ASP A 285 -2.82 -22.63 -22.45
CA ASP A 285 -1.89 -21.89 -23.31
C ASP A 285 -2.16 -20.38 -23.35
N LEU A 286 -3.19 -19.90 -22.63
CA LEU A 286 -3.65 -18.51 -22.59
C LEU A 286 -4.10 -17.95 -23.95
N ASN A 287 -4.36 -18.81 -24.94
CA ASN A 287 -4.89 -18.36 -26.24
C ASN A 287 -6.31 -17.82 -26.14
N LEU A 288 -7.11 -18.34 -25.20
CA LEU A 288 -8.41 -17.80 -24.86
C LEU A 288 -8.38 -17.35 -23.40
N VAL A 289 -8.72 -16.08 -23.17
CA VAL A 289 -8.83 -15.48 -21.84
C VAL A 289 -10.03 -14.55 -21.83
N SER A 290 -10.86 -14.66 -20.79
CA SER A 290 -12.00 -13.78 -20.58
C SER A 290 -12.17 -13.50 -19.10
N THR A 291 -12.47 -12.25 -18.76
CA THR A 291 -12.55 -11.79 -17.38
C THR A 291 -13.82 -10.98 -17.18
N VAL A 292 -14.57 -11.29 -16.12
CA VAL A 292 -15.68 -10.47 -15.64
C VAL A 292 -15.61 -10.30 -14.13
N ASN A 293 -16.30 -9.28 -13.62
CA ASN A 293 -16.50 -9.11 -12.20
C ASN A 293 -17.82 -9.76 -11.78
N SER A 294 -17.86 -10.35 -10.57
CA SER A 294 -19.12 -10.78 -9.97
C SER A 294 -20.02 -9.59 -9.65
N ASN A 295 -21.32 -9.78 -9.82
CA ASN A 295 -22.34 -8.78 -9.50
C ASN A 295 -22.70 -8.77 -7.99
N LYS A 296 -23.72 -8.04 -7.58
CA LYS A 296 -24.19 -7.95 -6.18
C LYS A 296 -24.63 -9.28 -5.59
N GLU A 297 -25.12 -10.18 -6.44
CA GLU A 297 -25.43 -11.55 -6.05
C GLU A 297 -24.18 -12.44 -6.07
N GLY A 298 -22.97 -11.91 -6.26
CA GLY A 298 -21.74 -12.70 -6.31
C GLY A 298 -21.64 -13.60 -7.54
N VAL A 299 -22.43 -13.37 -8.58
CA VAL A 299 -22.44 -14.17 -9.80
C VAL A 299 -21.62 -13.49 -10.88
N ALA A 300 -20.69 -14.22 -11.47
CA ALA A 300 -19.91 -13.84 -12.64
C ALA A 300 -20.22 -14.81 -13.80
N ARG A 301 -20.57 -14.27 -14.96
CA ARG A 301 -20.83 -15.05 -16.19
C ARG A 301 -19.72 -14.76 -17.19
N VAL A 302 -18.82 -15.72 -17.38
CA VAL A 302 -17.62 -15.58 -18.21
C VAL A 302 -17.84 -16.32 -19.52
N ASN A 303 -18.11 -15.60 -20.61
CA ASN A 303 -18.11 -16.20 -21.95
C ASN A 303 -16.67 -16.40 -22.44
N ILE A 304 -16.40 -17.56 -23.02
CA ILE A 304 -15.12 -17.92 -23.60
C ILE A 304 -15.36 -18.71 -24.90
N GLY A 305 -14.61 -18.39 -25.96
CA GLY A 305 -14.74 -19.01 -27.29
C GLY A 305 -14.23 -20.44 -27.38
N ILE A 306 -14.45 -21.26 -26.35
CA ILE A 306 -14.07 -22.67 -26.31
C ILE A 306 -15.24 -23.54 -26.77
N GLU A 307 -14.93 -24.63 -27.47
CA GLU A 307 -15.94 -25.61 -27.87
C GLU A 307 -16.36 -26.50 -26.69
N LYS A 308 -17.58 -27.05 -26.79
CA LYS A 308 -18.10 -28.04 -25.83
C LYS A 308 -17.12 -29.21 -25.67
N GLY A 309 -16.84 -29.59 -24.43
CA GLY A 309 -15.88 -30.61 -24.06
C GLY A 309 -14.46 -30.09 -23.85
N GLY A 310 -14.20 -28.80 -24.12
CA GLY A 310 -12.89 -28.18 -23.92
C GLY A 310 -12.54 -27.97 -22.46
N ASP A 311 -11.23 -28.04 -22.16
CA ASP A 311 -10.69 -27.82 -20.83
C ASP A 311 -10.23 -26.36 -20.65
N ALA A 312 -10.52 -25.78 -19.49
CA ALA A 312 -10.07 -24.45 -19.11
C ALA A 312 -9.78 -24.37 -17.60
N PHE A 313 -9.40 -23.18 -17.16
CA PHE A 313 -9.10 -22.85 -15.77
C PHE A 313 -9.84 -21.59 -15.37
N ILE A 314 -10.25 -21.52 -14.11
CA ILE A 314 -10.84 -20.36 -13.47
C ILE A 314 -9.88 -19.87 -12.39
N THR A 315 -9.52 -18.59 -12.45
CA THR A 315 -8.87 -17.87 -11.35
C THR A 315 -9.81 -16.77 -10.86
N VAL A 316 -10.05 -16.74 -9.54
CA VAL A 316 -10.87 -15.74 -8.86
C VAL A 316 -10.04 -15.01 -7.83
N PHE A 317 -10.02 -13.68 -7.92
CA PHE A 317 -9.30 -12.84 -6.97
C PHE A 317 -10.00 -11.48 -6.78
N GLY A 318 -9.69 -10.80 -5.68
CA GLY A 318 -10.30 -9.52 -5.33
C GLY A 318 -9.65 -8.92 -4.09
N ALA A 319 -10.06 -7.69 -3.75
CA ALA A 319 -9.55 -6.99 -2.57
C ALA A 319 -9.83 -7.80 -1.31
N ASP A 320 -8.81 -7.98 -0.48
CA ASP A 320 -8.88 -8.73 0.77
C ASP A 320 -9.50 -10.14 0.63
N LEU A 321 -9.33 -10.80 -0.53
CA LEU A 321 -9.70 -12.21 -0.74
C LEU A 321 -8.46 -13.10 -0.83
N VAL A 322 -8.56 -14.33 -0.32
CA VAL A 322 -7.64 -15.41 -0.66
C VAL A 322 -7.97 -15.85 -2.09
N PRO A 323 -7.06 -15.71 -3.06
CA PRO A 323 -7.36 -16.05 -4.44
C PRO A 323 -7.55 -17.57 -4.59
N VAL A 324 -8.50 -17.96 -5.44
CA VAL A 324 -8.58 -19.32 -5.98
C VAL A 324 -7.89 -19.28 -7.33
N VAL A 325 -6.88 -20.10 -7.52
CA VAL A 325 -5.99 -20.07 -8.69
C VAL A 325 -6.09 -21.40 -9.41
N ASP A 326 -6.22 -21.33 -10.73
CA ASP A 326 -6.14 -22.47 -11.65
C ASP A 326 -7.17 -23.58 -11.35
N HIS A 327 -8.39 -23.20 -10.98
CA HIS A 327 -9.47 -24.16 -10.77
C HIS A 327 -9.91 -24.75 -12.11
N LYS A 328 -9.66 -26.04 -12.32
CA LYS A 328 -9.99 -26.73 -13.57
C LYS A 328 -11.50 -26.74 -13.82
N VAL A 329 -11.89 -26.41 -15.04
CA VAL A 329 -13.28 -26.47 -15.51
C VAL A 329 -13.35 -27.15 -16.87
N LYS A 330 -14.46 -27.83 -17.14
CA LYS A 330 -14.74 -28.45 -18.42
C LYS A 330 -16.11 -27.99 -18.93
N PHE A 331 -16.16 -27.60 -20.19
CA PHE A 331 -17.36 -27.11 -20.87
C PHE A 331 -18.13 -28.22 -21.61
#